data_AF-A0A7Y6MGK1-F1
#
_entry.id   AF-A0A7Y6MGK1-F1
#
_cell.length_a   1.000
_cell.length_b   1.000
_cell.length_c   1.000
_cell.angle_alpha   90.00
_cell.angle_beta   90.00
_cell.angle_gamma   90.00
#
_symmetry.space_group_name_H-M   'P 1'
#
loop_
_entity.id
_entity.type
_entity.pdbx_description
1 polymer ?
#
loop_
_entity_poly.entity_id
_entity_poly.type
_entity_poly.pdbx_seq_one_letter_code
_entity_poly.pdbx_strand_id
1 'polypeptide(L)'
;MSEQQIDPRDEPAPFGAVVLLTVASAVAVMVVTSLLDQPPGLKFLLLGPIALVVFEVMVHEVWWQRWWGAVPGAVLGLTLYFEGREALGDVVGDSWAHPIAYVAAWALFAVVFAVASRYPRTLSA
;
A
#
# COMPACT_ATOMS: atom_id res chain seq x y z
N MET A 1 -6.88 22.05 33.57
CA MET A 1 -7.00 21.45 32.22
C MET A 1 -5.79 20.57 32.04
N SER A 2 -5.95 19.25 32.20
CA SER A 2 -4.89 18.30 31.86
C SER A 2 -4.66 18.39 30.36
N GLU A 3 -3.45 18.71 29.93
CA GLU A 3 -3.01 18.41 28.56
C GLU A 3 -3.27 16.93 28.35
N GLN A 4 -4.32 16.58 27.59
CA GLN A 4 -4.41 15.25 27.03
C GLN A 4 -3.19 15.12 26.12
N GLN A 5 -2.16 14.39 26.57
CA GLN A 5 -1.12 13.92 25.68
C GLN A 5 -1.82 13.10 24.59
N ILE A 6 -1.96 13.71 23.41
CA ILE A 6 -2.38 12.99 22.20
C ILE A 6 -1.26 11.99 21.94
N ASP A 7 -1.53 10.70 22.15
CA ASP A 7 -0.59 9.65 21.80
C ASP A 7 -0.45 9.65 20.27
N PRO A 8 0.76 9.85 19.70
CA PRO A 8 0.98 9.80 18.25
C PRO A 8 0.52 8.47 17.62
N ARG A 9 0.39 7.42 18.44
CA ARG A 9 -0.16 6.13 18.03
C ARG A 9 -1.65 6.20 17.72
N ASP A 10 -2.38 7.12 18.31
CA ASP A 10 -3.79 7.36 18.01
C ASP A 10 -3.99 8.37 16.87
N GLU A 11 -2.98 8.65 16.06
CA GLU A 11 -3.15 9.43 14.83
C GLU A 11 -3.52 8.53 13.64
N PRO A 12 -4.14 9.03 12.55
CA PRO A 12 -4.29 8.26 11.32
C PRO A 12 -2.96 8.19 10.56
N ALA A 13 -2.84 7.24 9.63
CA ALA A 13 -1.63 7.15 8.81
C ALA A 13 -1.47 8.41 7.94
N PRO A 14 -0.28 9.03 7.87
CA PRO A 14 -0.07 10.26 7.12
C PRO A 14 -0.18 9.99 5.62
N PHE A 15 -1.35 10.32 5.05
CA PHE A 15 -1.75 9.93 3.70
C PHE A 15 -0.67 10.20 2.64
N GLY A 16 -0.14 11.42 2.59
CA GLY A 16 0.85 11.82 1.60
C GLY A 16 2.14 11.00 1.71
N ALA A 17 2.68 10.86 2.93
CA ALA A 17 3.91 10.11 3.16
C ALA A 17 3.73 8.62 2.84
N VAL A 18 2.63 8.01 3.29
CA VAL A 18 2.34 6.60 3.05
C VAL A 18 2.22 6.31 1.56
N VAL A 19 1.41 7.07 0.83
CA VAL A 19 1.21 6.86 -0.61
C VAL A 19 2.49 7.10 -1.39
N LEU A 20 3.20 8.20 -1.14
CA LEU A 20 4.43 8.53 -1.86
C LEU A 20 5.53 7.50 -1.62
N LEU A 21 5.76 7.10 -0.38
CA LEU A 21 6.78 6.09 -0.06
C LEU A 21 6.41 4.75 -0.69
N THR A 22 5.14 4.34 -0.62
CA THR A 22 4.70 3.06 -1.21
C THR A 22 4.88 3.05 -2.72
N VAL A 23 4.46 4.11 -3.41
CA VAL A 23 4.62 4.24 -4.86
C VAL A 23 6.10 4.30 -5.25
N ALA A 24 6.91 5.09 -4.53
CA ALA A 24 8.34 5.16 -4.78
C ALA A 24 9.03 3.80 -4.58
N SER A 25 8.66 3.06 -3.54
CA SER A 25 9.15 1.69 -3.32
C SER A 25 8.70 0.74 -4.43
N ALA A 26 7.45 0.82 -4.89
CA ALA A 26 6.96 0.00 -6.00
C ALA A 26 7.77 0.24 -7.29
N VAL A 27 8.00 1.52 -7.62
CA VAL A 27 8.82 1.92 -8.76
C VAL A 27 10.25 1.42 -8.61
N ALA A 28 10.86 1.57 -7.43
CA ALA A 28 12.22 1.09 -7.17
C ALA A 28 12.32 -0.43 -7.35
N VAL A 29 11.34 -1.20 -6.88
CA VAL A 29 11.27 -2.65 -7.11
C VAL A 29 11.20 -2.96 -8.60
N MET A 30 10.33 -2.28 -9.35
CA MET A 30 10.23 -2.48 -10.80
C MET A 30 11.56 -2.18 -11.51
N VAL A 31 12.23 -1.08 -11.16
CA VAL A 31 13.55 -0.75 -11.71
C VAL A 31 14.56 -1.85 -11.39
N VAL A 32 14.69 -2.26 -10.13
CA VAL A 32 15.63 -3.32 -9.73
C VAL A 32 15.33 -4.64 -10.45
N THR A 33 14.06 -5.03 -10.54
CA THR A 33 13.66 -6.28 -11.21
C THR A 33 13.92 -6.25 -12.72
N SER A 34 13.76 -5.08 -13.36
CA SER A 34 14.11 -4.89 -14.77
C SER A 34 15.62 -4.99 -15.00
N LEU A 35 16.44 -4.48 -14.08
CA LEU A 35 17.91 -4.59 -14.16
C LEU A 35 18.42 -6.01 -13.93
N LEU A 36 17.63 -6.86 -13.27
CA LEU A 36 17.96 -8.25 -12.98
C LEU A 36 17.33 -9.25 -13.98
N ASP A 37 16.60 -8.77 -14.99
CA ASP A 37 15.82 -9.58 -15.94
C ASP A 37 14.87 -10.60 -15.25
N GLN A 38 14.40 -10.28 -14.04
CA GLN A 38 13.52 -11.13 -13.26
C GLN A 38 12.13 -10.49 -13.17
N PRO A 39 11.14 -10.91 -13.96
CA PRO A 39 9.81 -10.33 -13.88
C PRO A 39 9.22 -10.55 -12.47
N PRO A 40 8.77 -9.49 -11.77
CA PRO A 40 8.24 -9.62 -10.43
C PRO A 40 6.95 -10.43 -10.43
N GLY A 41 7.05 -11.67 -9.94
CA GLY A 41 5.89 -12.54 -9.73
C GLY A 41 5.04 -12.10 -8.53
N LEU A 42 3.98 -12.86 -8.24
CA LEU A 42 3.03 -12.58 -7.15
C LEU A 42 3.69 -12.33 -5.78
N LYS A 43 4.80 -13.03 -5.52
CA LYS A 43 5.57 -12.88 -4.28
C LYS A 43 6.13 -11.47 -4.09
N PHE A 44 6.54 -10.83 -5.18
CA PHE A 44 7.02 -9.44 -5.16
C PHE A 44 5.84 -8.45 -4.99
N LEU A 45 4.69 -8.72 -5.63
CA LEU A 45 3.49 -7.90 -5.44
C LEU A 45 3.06 -7.83 -3.97
N LEU A 46 3.11 -8.97 -3.25
CA LEU A 46 2.76 -9.05 -1.84
C LEU A 46 3.85 -8.49 -0.91
N LEU A 47 5.09 -8.37 -1.37
CA LEU A 47 6.21 -7.83 -0.59
C LEU A 47 5.97 -6.37 -0.18
N GLY A 48 5.26 -5.56 -0.98
CA GLY A 48 4.94 -4.18 -0.65
C GLY A 48 3.99 -4.03 0.53
N PRO A 49 2.78 -4.60 0.46
CA PRO A 49 1.87 -4.64 1.59
C PRO A 49 2.51 -5.22 2.85
N ILE A 50 3.28 -6.30 2.72
CA ILE A 50 3.99 -6.92 3.87
C ILE A 50 5.08 -6.00 4.42
N ALA A 51 5.92 -5.40 3.56
CA ALA A 51 6.98 -4.49 4.00
C ALA A 51 6.41 -3.23 4.65
N LEU A 52 5.29 -2.70 4.14
CA LEU A 52 4.60 -1.56 4.72
C LEU A 52 4.02 -1.89 6.10
N VAL A 53 3.41 -3.07 6.22
CA VAL A 53 2.95 -3.61 7.51
C VAL A 53 4.12 -3.74 8.50
N VAL A 54 5.23 -4.36 8.09
CA VAL A 54 6.42 -4.53 8.94
C VAL A 54 7.03 -3.19 9.34
N PHE A 55 7.11 -2.23 8.40
CA PHE A 55 7.60 -0.88 8.69
C PHE A 55 6.70 -0.15 9.70
N GLU A 56 5.38 -0.20 9.54
CA GLU A 56 4.47 0.40 10.51
C GLU A 56 4.55 -0.27 11.89
N VAL A 57 4.67 -1.60 11.95
CA VAL A 57 4.86 -2.35 13.20
C VAL A 57 6.15 -1.93 13.91
N MET A 58 7.26 -1.90 13.18
CA MET A 58 8.60 -1.67 13.75
C MET A 58 8.85 -0.20 14.13
N VAL A 59 8.31 0.75 13.36
CA VAL A 59 8.61 2.19 13.55
C VAL A 59 7.59 2.87 14.45
N HIS A 60 6.32 2.47 14.38
CA HIS A 60 5.26 3.23 15.06
C HIS A 60 4.61 2.44 16.23
N GLU A 61 4.78 1.11 16.35
CA GLU A 61 4.08 0.26 17.34
C GLU A 61 2.52 0.34 17.27
N VAL A 62 1.94 0.96 16.22
CA VAL A 62 0.50 1.33 16.11
C VAL A 62 -0.36 0.29 15.39
N TRP A 63 0.27 -0.73 14.81
CA TRP A 63 -0.36 -1.55 13.78
C TRP A 63 -1.69 -2.18 14.20
N TRP A 64 -1.87 -2.51 15.49
CA TRP A 64 -3.09 -3.12 16.02
C TRP A 64 -4.35 -2.23 15.94
N GLN A 65 -4.24 -0.91 15.79
CA GLN A 65 -5.44 -0.07 15.55
C GLN A 65 -5.76 0.14 14.07
N ARG A 66 -4.78 -0.05 13.17
CA ARG A 66 -4.91 0.28 11.74
C ARG A 66 -4.97 -0.96 10.83
N TRP A 67 -4.72 -2.16 11.36
CA TRP A 67 -4.64 -3.42 10.58
C TRP A 67 -5.89 -3.70 9.74
N TRP A 68 -7.06 -3.28 10.22
CA TRP A 68 -8.31 -3.52 9.53
C TRP A 68 -8.37 -2.83 8.16
N GLY A 69 -7.59 -1.76 7.95
CA GLY A 69 -7.44 -1.07 6.67
C GLY A 69 -6.52 -1.77 5.66
N ALA A 70 -5.66 -2.68 6.15
CA ALA A 70 -4.72 -3.41 5.30
C ALA A 70 -5.44 -4.46 4.43
N VAL A 71 -6.45 -5.12 4.99
CA VAL A 71 -7.27 -6.12 4.28
C VAL A 71 -8.00 -5.53 3.07
N PRO A 72 -8.84 -4.48 3.19
CA PRO A 72 -9.53 -3.89 2.05
C PRO A 72 -8.54 -3.29 1.05
N GLY A 73 -7.43 -2.69 1.53
CA GLY A 73 -6.37 -2.21 0.65
C GLY A 73 -5.74 -3.32 -0.17
N ALA A 74 -5.46 -4.47 0.43
CA ALA A 74 -4.83 -5.60 -0.25
C ALA A 74 -5.78 -6.22 -1.27
N VAL A 75 -7.06 -6.38 -0.93
CA VAL A 75 -8.09 -6.89 -1.85
C VAL A 75 -8.23 -5.97 -3.06
N LEU A 76 -8.37 -4.66 -2.85
CA LEU A 76 -8.51 -3.70 -3.94
C LEU A 76 -7.23 -3.61 -4.79
N GLY A 77 -6.06 -3.60 -4.15
CA GLY A 77 -4.78 -3.63 -4.86
C GLY A 77 -4.62 -4.87 -5.73
N LEU A 78 -4.95 -6.06 -5.22
CA LEU A 78 -4.90 -7.31 -5.98
C LEU A 78 -5.89 -7.30 -7.15
N THR A 79 -7.12 -6.83 -6.91
CA THR A 79 -8.15 -6.73 -7.95
C THR A 79 -7.66 -5.83 -9.08
N LEU A 80 -7.14 -4.64 -8.75
CA LEU A 80 -6.58 -3.71 -9.73
C LEU A 80 -5.38 -4.31 -10.46
N TYR A 81 -4.53 -5.08 -9.78
CA TYR A 81 -3.39 -5.72 -10.42
C TYR A 81 -3.83 -6.72 -11.49
N PHE A 82 -4.76 -7.64 -11.18
CA PHE A 82 -5.18 -8.67 -12.13
C PHE A 82 -6.06 -8.11 -13.25
N GLU A 83 -7.16 -7.45 -12.90
CA GLU A 83 -8.11 -6.92 -13.89
C GLU A 83 -7.51 -5.75 -14.65
N GLY A 84 -6.81 -4.85 -13.95
CA GLY A 84 -6.19 -3.69 -14.57
C GLY A 84 -5.03 -4.07 -15.48
N ARG A 85 -4.25 -5.11 -15.16
CA ARG A 85 -3.19 -5.59 -16.07
C ARG A 85 -3.77 -6.12 -17.37
N GLU A 86 -4.83 -6.92 -17.32
CA GLU A 86 -5.48 -7.44 -18.52
C GLU A 86 -6.02 -6.29 -19.38
N ALA A 87 -6.77 -5.36 -18.77
CA ALA A 87 -7.30 -4.20 -19.47
C ALA A 87 -6.21 -3.27 -20.04
N LEU A 88 -5.08 -3.12 -19.34
CA LEU A 88 -3.94 -2.32 -19.81
C LEU A 88 -3.16 -3.02 -20.93
N GLY A 89 -3.13 -4.36 -20.95
CA GLY A 89 -2.46 -5.14 -22.00
C GLY A 89 -2.96 -4.73 -23.39
N ASP A 90 -4.28 -4.55 -23.52
CA ASP A 90 -4.93 -4.15 -24.77
C ASP A 90 -4.61 -2.71 -25.21
N VAL A 91 -4.18 -1.83 -24.29
CA VAL A 91 -3.99 -0.39 -24.56
C VAL A 91 -2.51 -0.02 -24.72
N VAL A 92 -1.66 -0.51 -23.81
CA VAL A 92 -0.24 -0.12 -23.72
C VAL A 92 0.74 -1.25 -24.03
N GLY A 93 0.21 -2.46 -24.29
CA GLY A 93 0.99 -3.67 -24.52
C GLY A 93 1.49 -4.32 -23.24
N ASP A 94 1.69 -5.65 -23.30
CA ASP A 94 2.04 -6.49 -22.15
C ASP A 94 3.33 -6.07 -21.43
N SER A 95 4.27 -5.45 -22.15
CA SER A 95 5.55 -5.00 -21.60
C SER A 95 5.37 -3.86 -20.59
N TRP A 96 4.40 -2.97 -20.79
CA TRP A 96 4.11 -1.84 -19.90
C TRP A 96 2.93 -2.09 -18.98
N ALA A 97 1.99 -2.95 -19.38
CA ALA A 97 0.82 -3.29 -18.58
C ALA A 97 1.20 -3.84 -17.20
N HIS A 98 2.22 -4.70 -17.13
CA HIS A 98 2.66 -5.29 -15.87
C HIS A 98 3.27 -4.27 -14.89
N PRO A 99 4.30 -3.48 -15.26
CA PRO A 99 4.84 -2.43 -14.38
C PRO A 99 3.79 -1.44 -13.91
N ILE A 100 2.91 -0.99 -14.81
CA ILE A 100 1.90 0.02 -14.50
C ILE A 100 0.87 -0.56 -13.52
N ALA A 101 0.33 -1.74 -13.80
CA ALA A 101 -0.63 -2.41 -12.92
C ALA A 101 -0.02 -2.69 -11.53
N TYR A 102 1.26 -3.06 -11.47
CA TYR A 102 1.97 -3.30 -10.22
C TYR A 102 2.05 -2.03 -9.35
N VAL A 103 2.53 -0.92 -9.92
CA VAL A 103 2.65 0.36 -9.20
C VAL A 103 1.26 0.88 -8.81
N ALA A 104 0.28 0.76 -9.69
CA ALA A 104 -1.09 1.19 -9.43
C ALA A 104 -1.74 0.38 -8.28
N ALA A 105 -1.50 -0.93 -8.23
CA ALA A 105 -1.97 -1.80 -7.15
C ALA A 105 -1.40 -1.38 -5.79
N TRP A 106 -0.11 -1.06 -5.72
CA TRP A 106 0.55 -0.56 -4.52
C TRP A 106 0.04 0.83 -4.11
N ALA A 107 -0.20 1.71 -5.09
CA ALA A 107 -0.81 3.01 -4.84
C ALA A 107 -2.23 2.86 -4.25
N LEU A 108 -3.06 2.01 -4.86
CA LEU A 108 -4.43 1.79 -4.41
C LEU A 108 -4.47 1.17 -3.00
N PHE A 109 -3.60 0.19 -2.73
CA PHE A 109 -3.40 -0.34 -1.38
C PHE A 109 -3.11 0.78 -0.38
N ALA A 110 -2.12 1.64 -0.67
CA ALA A 110 -1.70 2.70 0.25
C ALA A 110 -2.80 3.74 0.48
N VAL A 111 -3.52 4.13 -0.58
CA VAL A 111 -4.66 5.06 -0.50
C VAL A 111 -5.75 4.49 0.38
N VAL A 112 -6.17 3.26 0.12
CA VAL A 112 -7.24 2.59 0.87
C VAL A 112 -6.80 2.38 2.31
N PHE A 113 -5.58 1.92 2.55
CA PHE A 113 -5.03 1.77 3.88
C PHE A 113 -5.04 3.08 4.67
N ALA A 114 -4.54 4.17 4.07
CA ALA A 114 -4.48 5.47 4.73
C ALA A 114 -5.89 6.05 5.00
N VAL A 115 -6.83 5.89 4.05
CA VAL A 115 -8.23 6.31 4.24
C VAL A 115 -8.90 5.47 5.32
N ALA A 116 -8.72 4.15 5.23
CA ALA A 116 -9.26 3.20 6.18
C ALA A 116 -8.76 3.56 7.57
N SER A 117 -7.45 3.67 7.81
CA SER A 117 -6.82 3.95 9.13
C SER A 117 -7.41 5.08 10.00
N ARG A 118 -8.30 5.91 9.46
CA ARG A 118 -9.11 6.92 10.16
C ARG A 118 -10.31 6.35 10.95
N TYR A 119 -10.82 5.18 10.61
CA TYR A 119 -11.83 4.45 11.40
C TYR A 119 -11.13 3.41 12.32
N PRO A 120 -11.73 2.90 13.41
CA PRO A 120 -13.01 3.23 14.00
C PRO A 120 -12.81 4.20 15.17
N ARG A 121 -12.65 5.50 14.89
CA ARG A 121 -12.66 6.54 15.95
C ARG A 121 -14.04 7.15 16.17
N THR A 122 -15.06 6.68 15.45
CA THR A 122 -16.46 7.14 15.56
C THR A 122 -17.32 6.30 16.52
N LEU A 123 -16.78 5.26 17.15
CA LEU A 123 -17.53 4.35 18.02
C LEU A 123 -17.20 4.48 19.52
N SER A 124 -16.30 5.40 19.88
CA SER A 124 -15.91 5.67 21.27
C SER A 124 -16.18 7.14 21.58
N ALA A 125 -17.45 7.54 21.58
CA ALA A 125 -17.94 8.79 22.15
C ALA A 125 -18.85 8.47 23.34
#